data_AF-A0A4D6HJD5-F1
#
_entry.id   AF-A0A4D6HJD5-F1
#
_cell.length_a   1.000
_cell.length_b   1.000
_cell.length_c   1.000
_cell.angle_alpha   90.00
_cell.angle_beta   90.00
_cell.angle_gamma   90.00
#
_symmetry.space_group_name_H-M   'P 1'
#
loop_
_entity.id
_entity.type
_entity.pdbx_description
1 polymer ?
#
loop_
_entity_poly.entity_id
_entity_poly.type
_entity_poly.pdbx_seq_one_letter_code
_entity_poly.pdbx_strand_id
1 'polypeptide(L)'
;MPTESDTHYDPDLGSKFIFVTGGVMSGLGKGITAASTGRLLKNAGFDVTAVKIDPYLNVDAGTMNPYQHGEVYVLEDGGEVDLDLGNYERFLDIDMTSDHNITTGKTYQHVIEKERAGDYLGKTVQIIPHITNDIKRRIREAAEGTDVCIIEVGGTVGDIEGMPYLEALRQFAHEEPEENVLFTHVTLVPYSKNGEQKTKPTQHSVKEVRSIGLQPDIIVGRCEDRLDPETKEKIALFCDIPTEAVFSNPDVEDVYHVPLMVEEEGLDQYVLEHFGIADEALPRGERANEWRDIVTTEKDESVDVALVGKYDLEDAYMSIHESLKHAGFELGADVNVHWVSADEMADGHDGQLEDVDGVIVPGGFGMRGSEGKIEAVRYARENDVPFLGLCLGFQMAVVEYARHVLGLEGAHSAEMVEDTPHPIIDILPEQYEVEDMGGTMRLGEHTTVIEPETLAYDLYDDTSCTERHRHRYEVNPNYFDQFEDEPLTFSGTAGNRMEILELEDHPYFLGTQFHPEYTSRPGQPSPPFVGLVDAVLERATGADDTEQESADADTETEVTH
;
A
#
# COMPACT_ATOMS: atom_id res chain seq x y z
N MET A 1 -35.45 -7.85 -35.83
CA MET A 1 -35.39 -7.14 -34.52
C MET A 1 -33.93 -6.77 -34.35
N PRO A 2 -33.57 -5.57 -33.86
CA PRO A 2 -32.18 -5.14 -33.86
C PRO A 2 -31.36 -6.18 -33.09
N THR A 3 -30.35 -6.73 -33.76
CA THR A 3 -29.51 -7.85 -33.31
C THR A 3 -28.20 -7.39 -32.68
N GLU A 4 -28.03 -6.09 -32.51
CA GLU A 4 -26.92 -5.52 -31.76
C GLU A 4 -27.46 -5.17 -30.37
N SER A 5 -27.07 -5.95 -29.37
CA SER A 5 -26.99 -5.36 -28.04
C SER A 5 -25.88 -4.33 -28.14
N ASP A 6 -26.21 -3.04 -28.22
CA ASP A 6 -25.26 -1.99 -27.90
C ASP A 6 -24.81 -2.28 -26.46
N THR A 7 -23.70 -3.00 -26.32
CA THR A 7 -22.93 -2.97 -25.08
C THR A 7 -22.55 -1.51 -24.92
N HIS A 8 -23.02 -0.87 -23.85
CA HIS A 8 -22.73 0.55 -23.60
C HIS A 8 -21.26 0.76 -23.15
N TYR A 9 -20.33 -0.01 -23.72
CA TYR A 9 -18.89 0.03 -23.51
C TYR A 9 -18.17 -0.49 -24.77
N ASP A 10 -16.93 -0.04 -24.94
CA ASP A 10 -16.06 -0.44 -26.06
C ASP A 10 -15.38 -1.79 -25.73
N PRO A 11 -15.68 -2.88 -26.47
CA PRO A 11 -15.05 -4.17 -26.25
C PRO A 11 -13.61 -4.24 -26.78
N ASP A 12 -13.15 -3.26 -27.56
CA ASP A 12 -11.82 -3.28 -28.19
C ASP A 12 -10.73 -2.66 -27.30
N LEU A 13 -11.08 -2.16 -26.10
CA LEU A 13 -10.11 -1.62 -25.13
C LEU A 13 -9.33 -2.74 -24.42
N GLY A 14 -8.02 -2.51 -24.25
CA GLY A 14 -7.06 -3.47 -23.68
C GLY A 14 -6.67 -4.59 -24.67
N SER A 15 -5.48 -5.18 -24.48
CA SER A 15 -4.93 -6.18 -25.42
C SER A 15 -4.95 -7.61 -24.90
N LYS A 16 -4.43 -7.85 -23.68
CA LYS A 16 -4.34 -9.17 -23.05
C LYS A 16 -4.82 -9.11 -21.61
N PHE A 17 -5.49 -10.16 -21.14
CA PHE A 17 -6.15 -10.18 -19.84
C PHE A 17 -5.80 -11.43 -19.05
N ILE A 18 -5.27 -11.25 -17.83
CA ILE A 18 -5.00 -12.34 -16.89
C ILE A 18 -6.00 -12.26 -15.74
N PHE A 19 -6.95 -13.19 -15.67
CA PHE A 19 -7.90 -13.28 -14.57
C PHE A 19 -7.35 -14.15 -13.45
N VAL A 20 -7.16 -13.58 -12.26
CA VAL A 20 -6.64 -14.27 -11.08
C VAL A 20 -7.77 -14.52 -10.08
N THR A 21 -8.02 -15.79 -9.76
CA THR A 21 -9.09 -16.22 -8.85
C THR A 21 -8.55 -17.03 -7.67
N GLY A 22 -9.29 -17.02 -6.57
CA GLY A 22 -8.93 -17.68 -5.32
C GLY A 22 -9.75 -18.92 -4.99
N GLY A 23 -9.11 -19.91 -4.40
CA GLY A 23 -9.74 -21.14 -3.94
C GLY A 23 -9.44 -21.48 -2.50
N VAL A 24 -10.30 -22.30 -1.88
CA VAL A 24 -10.10 -22.93 -0.56
C VAL A 24 -10.17 -21.96 0.64
N MET A 25 -9.41 -20.86 0.65
CA MET A 25 -9.43 -19.85 1.71
C MET A 25 -8.98 -18.47 1.19
N SER A 26 -9.39 -17.42 1.90
CA SER A 26 -8.87 -16.06 1.69
C SER A 26 -7.44 -15.93 2.26
N GLY A 27 -6.71 -14.89 1.84
CA GLY A 27 -5.36 -14.60 2.34
C GLY A 27 -4.24 -15.51 1.80
N LEU A 28 -4.47 -16.26 0.71
CA LEU A 28 -3.45 -17.13 0.11
C LEU A 28 -2.33 -16.41 -0.65
N GLY A 29 -2.29 -15.08 -0.67
CA GLY A 29 -1.33 -14.33 -1.49
C GLY A 29 -1.70 -14.29 -2.98
N LYS A 30 -3.00 -14.11 -3.29
CA LYS A 30 -3.48 -13.94 -4.67
C LYS A 30 -2.92 -12.66 -5.29
N GLY A 31 -3.09 -11.54 -4.60
CA GLY A 31 -2.55 -10.24 -5.01
C GLY A 31 -1.04 -10.29 -5.22
N ILE A 32 -0.29 -10.87 -4.29
CA ILE A 32 1.17 -11.00 -4.43
C ILE A 32 1.55 -11.88 -5.63
N THR A 33 0.85 -12.99 -5.88
CA THR A 33 1.10 -13.84 -7.07
C THR A 33 0.80 -13.08 -8.37
N ALA A 34 -0.31 -12.32 -8.40
CA ALA A 34 -0.73 -11.50 -9.54
C ALA A 34 0.28 -10.37 -9.81
N ALA A 35 0.60 -9.59 -8.78
CA ALA A 35 1.58 -8.50 -8.82
C ALA A 35 2.97 -9.00 -9.23
N SER A 36 3.40 -10.16 -8.73
CA SER A 36 4.66 -10.80 -9.12
C SER A 36 4.69 -11.19 -10.60
N THR A 37 3.59 -11.73 -11.11
CA THR A 37 3.45 -12.04 -12.54
C THR A 37 3.57 -10.76 -13.37
N GLY A 38 2.88 -9.69 -12.95
CA GLY A 38 2.96 -8.39 -13.62
C GLY A 38 4.35 -7.77 -13.58
N ARG A 39 5.08 -7.87 -12.46
CA ARG A 39 6.48 -7.42 -12.36
C ARG A 39 7.37 -8.13 -13.37
N LEU A 40 7.23 -9.44 -13.54
CA LEU A 40 8.02 -10.21 -14.51
C LEU A 40 7.70 -9.82 -15.95
N LEU A 41 6.44 -9.53 -16.26
CA LEU A 41 6.03 -9.03 -17.58
C LEU A 41 6.55 -7.60 -17.83
N LYS A 42 6.54 -6.73 -16.82
CA LYS A 42 7.16 -5.39 -16.90
C LYS A 42 8.67 -5.51 -17.13
N ASN A 43 9.37 -6.41 -16.43
CA ASN A 43 10.79 -6.70 -16.66
C ASN A 43 11.05 -7.24 -18.09
N ALA A 44 10.05 -7.90 -18.70
CA ALA A 44 10.11 -8.37 -20.08
C ALA A 44 9.80 -7.28 -21.12
N GLY A 45 9.48 -6.05 -20.70
CA GLY A 45 9.30 -4.87 -21.57
C GLY A 45 7.87 -4.56 -21.98
N PHE A 46 6.86 -5.11 -21.28
CA PHE A 46 5.45 -4.86 -21.55
C PHE A 46 4.88 -3.79 -20.62
N ASP A 47 3.92 -3.02 -21.13
CA ASP A 47 3.10 -2.11 -20.32
C ASP A 47 2.02 -2.90 -19.59
N VAL A 48 2.12 -2.98 -18.26
CA VAL A 48 1.25 -3.81 -17.41
C VAL A 48 0.47 -2.95 -16.44
N THR A 49 -0.83 -3.20 -16.32
CA THR A 49 -1.69 -2.65 -15.26
C THR A 49 -2.43 -3.76 -14.52
N ALA A 50 -3.09 -3.43 -13.41
CA ALA A 50 -3.94 -4.36 -12.68
C ALA A 50 -5.25 -3.74 -12.20
N VAL A 51 -6.28 -4.57 -12.10
CA VAL A 51 -7.59 -4.24 -11.57
C VAL A 51 -7.90 -5.16 -10.40
N LYS A 52 -8.28 -4.57 -9.27
CA LYS A 52 -8.75 -5.29 -8.11
C LYS A 52 -10.26 -5.24 -8.02
N ILE A 53 -10.88 -6.42 -7.96
CA ILE A 53 -12.32 -6.57 -7.72
C ILE A 53 -12.54 -6.98 -6.28
N ASP A 54 -13.21 -6.13 -5.51
CA ASP A 54 -13.56 -6.42 -4.13
C ASP A 54 -15.07 -6.66 -3.96
N PRO A 55 -15.47 -7.86 -3.52
CA PRO A 55 -16.88 -8.23 -3.52
C PRO A 55 -17.69 -7.63 -2.36
N TYR A 56 -17.09 -6.81 -1.49
CA TYR A 56 -17.79 -6.12 -0.41
C TYR A 56 -18.73 -5.01 -0.92
N LEU A 57 -19.71 -4.64 -0.09
CA LEU A 57 -20.77 -3.68 -0.44
C LEU A 57 -20.40 -2.21 -0.29
N ASN A 58 -19.35 -1.88 0.46
CA ASN A 58 -18.85 -0.52 0.57
C ASN A 58 -18.50 0.02 -0.83
N VAL A 59 -18.69 1.33 -1.03
CA VAL A 59 -18.34 2.00 -2.29
C VAL A 59 -16.82 2.11 -2.43
N ASP A 60 -16.16 2.42 -1.32
CA ASP A 60 -14.72 2.60 -1.12
C ASP A 60 -14.30 1.99 0.23
N ALA A 61 -13.00 2.03 0.52
CA ALA A 61 -12.46 1.59 1.80
C ALA A 61 -12.54 2.67 2.90
N GLY A 62 -12.85 3.93 2.57
CA GLY A 62 -12.75 5.07 3.48
C GLY A 62 -13.61 4.98 4.74
N THR A 63 -14.73 4.25 4.66
CA THR A 63 -15.65 3.99 5.79
C THR A 63 -15.33 2.72 6.59
N MET A 64 -14.33 1.96 6.19
CA MET A 64 -13.96 0.72 6.85
C MET A 64 -13.14 0.97 8.11
N ASN A 65 -13.25 0.03 9.06
CA ASN A 65 -12.42 0.05 10.25
C ASN A 65 -11.08 -0.63 9.94
N PRO A 66 -9.93 0.03 10.19
CA PRO A 66 -8.62 -0.58 9.95
C PRO A 66 -8.39 -1.90 10.67
N TYR A 67 -9.02 -2.13 11.84
CA TYR A 67 -8.92 -3.42 12.54
C TYR A 67 -9.58 -4.59 11.80
N GLN A 68 -10.42 -4.33 10.80
CA GLN A 68 -11.17 -5.38 10.09
C GLN A 68 -10.63 -5.63 8.68
N HIS A 69 -10.08 -4.59 8.05
CA HIS A 69 -9.72 -4.61 6.64
C HIS A 69 -8.30 -4.11 6.36
N GLY A 70 -7.52 -3.80 7.40
CA GLY A 70 -6.18 -3.23 7.26
C GLY A 70 -6.21 -1.74 6.92
N GLU A 71 -5.07 -1.23 6.51
CA GLU A 71 -4.89 0.15 6.07
C GLU A 71 -5.84 0.54 4.92
N VAL A 72 -6.34 1.76 4.97
CA VAL A 72 -6.99 2.40 3.81
C VAL A 72 -5.89 3.02 2.97
N TYR A 73 -5.70 2.52 1.76
CA TYR A 73 -4.71 3.04 0.83
C TYR A 73 -5.31 4.16 -0.02
N VAL A 74 -4.56 5.23 -0.27
CA VAL A 74 -5.01 6.38 -1.08
C VAL A 74 -4.26 6.40 -2.39
N LEU A 75 -5.03 6.47 -3.48
CA LEU A 75 -4.54 6.56 -4.86
C LEU A 75 -4.28 8.01 -5.28
N GLU A 76 -3.59 8.21 -6.41
CA GLU A 76 -3.25 9.53 -6.95
C GLU A 76 -4.49 10.45 -7.08
N ASP A 77 -5.60 9.90 -7.61
CA ASP A 77 -6.85 10.63 -7.81
C ASP A 77 -7.69 10.81 -6.53
N GLY A 78 -7.19 10.35 -5.40
CA GLY A 78 -7.87 10.40 -4.11
C GLY A 78 -8.83 9.25 -3.85
N GLY A 79 -8.86 8.23 -4.71
CA GLY A 79 -9.58 7.00 -4.44
C GLY A 79 -9.10 6.31 -3.17
N GLU A 80 -10.02 6.04 -2.24
CA GLU A 80 -9.75 5.28 -1.02
C GLU A 80 -10.03 3.79 -1.25
N VAL A 81 -8.98 2.97 -1.23
CA VAL A 81 -9.04 1.56 -1.65
C VAL A 81 -8.43 0.63 -0.60
N ASP A 82 -8.64 -0.67 -0.82
CA ASP A 82 -8.01 -1.72 -0.03
C ASP A 82 -6.47 -1.72 -0.22
N LEU A 83 -5.74 -2.11 0.82
CA LEU A 83 -4.28 -2.23 0.84
C LEU A 83 -3.72 -3.08 -0.32
N ASP A 84 -4.49 -4.02 -0.85
CA ASP A 84 -4.09 -4.83 -2.01
C ASP A 84 -3.63 -3.98 -3.21
N LEU A 85 -4.20 -2.79 -3.43
CA LEU A 85 -3.77 -1.88 -4.51
C LEU A 85 -2.37 -1.31 -4.26
N GLY A 86 -2.01 -1.06 -3.00
CA GLY A 86 -0.66 -0.64 -2.65
C GLY A 86 0.40 -1.70 -3.03
N ASN A 87 0.05 -2.99 -2.95
CA ASN A 87 0.94 -4.05 -3.46
C ASN A 87 1.11 -3.96 -4.98
N TYR A 88 0.05 -3.68 -5.73
CA TYR A 88 0.18 -3.51 -7.17
C TYR A 88 1.02 -2.30 -7.54
N GLU A 89 0.83 -1.15 -6.91
CA GLU A 89 1.68 0.02 -7.19
C GLU A 89 3.15 -0.24 -6.84
N ARG A 90 3.44 -0.90 -5.70
CA ARG A 90 4.81 -1.28 -5.31
C ARG A 90 5.50 -2.23 -6.28
N PHE A 91 4.79 -3.25 -6.77
CA PHE A 91 5.38 -4.25 -7.66
C PHE A 91 5.41 -3.79 -9.11
N LEU A 92 4.33 -3.17 -9.58
CA LEU A 92 4.22 -2.71 -10.96
C LEU A 92 4.91 -1.38 -11.17
N ASP A 93 5.21 -0.60 -10.13
CA ASP A 93 5.88 0.69 -10.22
C ASP A 93 5.11 1.63 -11.18
N ILE A 94 3.81 1.79 -10.88
CA ILE A 94 2.88 2.68 -11.58
C ILE A 94 1.93 3.30 -10.54
N ASP A 95 1.44 4.49 -10.83
CA ASP A 95 0.35 5.11 -10.08
C ASP A 95 -0.99 4.63 -10.63
N MET A 96 -1.85 4.21 -9.72
CA MET A 96 -3.21 3.77 -10.01
C MET A 96 -4.20 4.83 -9.61
N THR A 97 -5.36 4.77 -10.24
CA THR A 97 -6.54 5.62 -9.97
C THR A 97 -7.71 4.78 -9.48
N SER A 98 -8.75 5.42 -8.98
CA SER A 98 -9.96 4.77 -8.51
C SER A 98 -10.63 3.84 -9.54
N ASP A 99 -10.32 3.95 -10.83
CA ASP A 99 -10.81 3.03 -11.88
C ASP A 99 -10.18 1.63 -11.81
N HIS A 100 -9.02 1.48 -11.16
CA HIS A 100 -8.35 0.21 -10.92
C HIS A 100 -9.00 -0.60 -9.79
N ASN A 101 -9.95 -0.01 -9.05
CA ASN A 101 -10.71 -0.69 -8.00
C ASN A 101 -12.21 -0.78 -8.36
N ILE A 102 -12.73 -2.01 -8.33
CA ILE A 102 -14.13 -2.33 -8.58
C ILE A 102 -14.73 -2.94 -7.32
N THR A 103 -15.66 -2.23 -6.69
CA THR A 103 -16.43 -2.75 -5.54
C THR A 103 -17.86 -3.08 -5.91
N THR A 104 -18.53 -3.92 -5.11
CA THR A 104 -19.97 -4.17 -5.28
C THR A 104 -20.75 -2.89 -5.07
N GLY A 105 -20.36 -2.06 -4.08
CA GLY A 105 -20.98 -0.77 -3.82
C GLY A 105 -20.92 0.16 -5.02
N LYS A 106 -19.72 0.43 -5.55
CA LYS A 106 -19.48 1.33 -6.70
C LYS A 106 -20.24 0.86 -7.95
N THR A 107 -20.21 -0.45 -8.23
CA THR A 107 -20.90 -1.03 -9.38
C THR A 107 -22.42 -0.92 -9.25
N TYR A 108 -22.98 -1.31 -8.11
CA TYR A 108 -24.43 -1.32 -7.92
C TYR A 108 -24.99 0.09 -7.83
N GLN A 109 -24.28 1.00 -7.15
CA GLN A 109 -24.64 2.41 -7.08
C GLN A 109 -24.79 3.01 -8.49
N HIS A 110 -23.78 2.85 -9.34
CA HIS A 110 -23.79 3.38 -10.70
C HIS A 110 -24.96 2.83 -11.54
N VAL A 111 -25.21 1.52 -11.49
CA VAL A 111 -26.33 0.91 -12.22
C VAL A 111 -27.68 1.40 -11.69
N ILE A 112 -27.82 1.56 -10.37
CA ILE A 112 -29.06 2.08 -9.76
C ILE A 112 -29.27 3.56 -10.13
N GLU A 113 -28.22 4.37 -10.15
CA GLU A 113 -28.30 5.78 -10.52
C GLU A 113 -28.70 5.96 -11.99
N LYS A 114 -28.13 5.17 -12.90
CA LYS A 114 -28.57 5.12 -14.31
C LYS A 114 -30.02 4.69 -14.47
N GLU A 115 -30.49 3.75 -13.65
CA GLU A 115 -31.92 3.38 -13.61
C GLU A 115 -32.79 4.56 -13.23
N ARG A 116 -32.40 5.30 -12.19
CA ARG A 116 -33.14 6.49 -11.72
C ARG A 116 -33.11 7.64 -12.71
N ALA A 117 -32.01 7.81 -13.45
CA ALA A 117 -31.88 8.79 -14.51
C ALA A 117 -32.74 8.46 -15.75
N GLY A 118 -33.20 7.21 -15.88
CA GLY A 118 -34.03 6.74 -16.99
C GLY A 118 -33.24 6.19 -18.19
N ASP A 119 -31.95 5.92 -18.02
CA ASP A 119 -31.04 5.50 -19.10
C ASP A 119 -31.44 4.15 -19.70
N TYR A 120 -32.08 3.28 -18.91
CA TYR A 120 -32.58 1.99 -19.38
C TYR A 120 -33.97 2.04 -20.03
N LEU A 121 -34.49 3.24 -20.32
CA LEU A 121 -35.75 3.47 -21.06
C LEU A 121 -36.97 2.72 -20.48
N GLY A 122 -37.00 2.56 -19.17
CA GLY A 122 -38.08 1.85 -18.45
C GLY A 122 -38.05 0.32 -18.61
N LYS A 123 -36.99 -0.26 -19.17
CA LYS A 123 -36.77 -1.71 -19.18
C LYS A 123 -36.36 -2.21 -17.78
N THR A 124 -36.58 -3.49 -17.52
CA THR A 124 -36.19 -4.12 -16.25
C THR A 124 -34.66 -4.22 -16.14
N VAL A 125 -34.11 -3.63 -15.07
CA VAL A 125 -32.70 -3.75 -14.69
C VAL A 125 -32.48 -5.04 -13.90
N GLN A 126 -31.37 -5.73 -14.18
CA GLN A 126 -31.04 -7.07 -13.67
C GLN A 126 -29.52 -7.21 -13.53
N ILE A 127 -29.05 -8.18 -12.74
CA ILE A 127 -27.62 -8.51 -12.63
C ILE A 127 -27.03 -8.81 -14.02
N ILE A 128 -27.68 -9.68 -14.78
CA ILE A 128 -27.32 -9.94 -16.18
C ILE A 128 -28.36 -9.24 -17.08
N PRO A 129 -27.95 -8.35 -18.00
CA PRO A 129 -26.58 -7.99 -18.32
C PRO A 129 -26.08 -6.71 -17.61
N HIS A 130 -26.89 -6.02 -16.80
CA HIS A 130 -26.58 -4.62 -16.43
C HIS A 130 -25.40 -4.51 -15.47
N ILE A 131 -25.33 -5.34 -14.43
CA ILE A 131 -24.19 -5.39 -13.50
C ILE A 131 -22.97 -6.02 -14.20
N THR A 132 -23.16 -7.13 -14.92
CA THR A 132 -22.04 -7.80 -15.62
C THR A 132 -21.42 -6.92 -16.70
N ASN A 133 -22.22 -6.14 -17.44
CA ASN A 133 -21.71 -5.19 -18.41
C ASN A 133 -20.98 -4.01 -17.74
N ASP A 134 -21.43 -3.54 -16.57
CA ASP A 134 -20.70 -2.47 -15.87
C ASP A 134 -19.34 -2.97 -15.35
N ILE A 135 -19.27 -4.20 -14.85
CA ILE A 135 -18.00 -4.84 -14.45
C ILE A 135 -17.05 -4.96 -15.66
N LYS A 136 -17.53 -5.51 -16.78
CA LYS A 136 -16.72 -5.64 -18.00
C LYS A 136 -16.25 -4.28 -18.52
N ARG A 137 -17.12 -3.27 -18.51
CA ARG A 137 -16.79 -1.89 -18.88
C ARG A 137 -15.63 -1.34 -18.05
N ARG A 138 -15.68 -1.46 -16.72
CA ARG A 138 -14.64 -0.95 -15.82
C ARG A 138 -13.29 -1.62 -16.06
N ILE A 139 -13.30 -2.95 -16.24
CA ILE A 139 -12.08 -3.71 -16.59
C ILE A 139 -11.46 -3.17 -17.90
N ARG A 140 -12.30 -2.92 -18.91
CA ARG A 140 -11.87 -2.40 -20.21
C ARG A 140 -11.30 -1.00 -20.13
N GLU A 141 -11.96 -0.10 -19.42
CA GLU A 141 -11.53 1.28 -19.21
C GLU A 141 -10.19 1.33 -18.47
N ALA A 142 -10.02 0.54 -17.41
CA ALA A 142 -8.75 0.46 -16.68
C ALA A 142 -7.62 -0.19 -17.48
N ALA A 143 -7.94 -1.01 -18.48
CA ALA A 143 -6.95 -1.65 -19.37
C ALA A 143 -6.55 -0.78 -20.58
N GLU A 144 -7.19 0.38 -20.78
CA GLU A 144 -6.95 1.22 -21.94
C GLU A 144 -5.47 1.61 -22.06
N GLY A 145 -4.89 1.38 -23.25
CA GLY A 145 -3.50 1.75 -23.54
C GLY A 145 -2.42 0.81 -22.97
N THR A 146 -2.80 -0.32 -22.37
CA THR A 146 -1.85 -1.30 -21.79
C THR A 146 -1.76 -2.59 -22.60
N ASP A 147 -0.60 -3.25 -22.56
CA ASP A 147 -0.37 -4.53 -23.23
C ASP A 147 -1.05 -5.68 -22.45
N VAL A 148 -0.93 -5.67 -21.12
CA VAL A 148 -1.47 -6.70 -20.24
C VAL A 148 -2.18 -6.08 -19.04
N CYS A 149 -3.44 -6.45 -18.86
CA CYS A 149 -4.22 -6.12 -17.66
C CYS A 149 -4.41 -7.38 -16.80
N ILE A 150 -3.99 -7.30 -15.54
CA ILE A 150 -4.17 -8.38 -14.56
C ILE A 150 -5.37 -8.07 -13.68
N ILE A 151 -6.35 -8.96 -13.61
CA ILE A 151 -7.60 -8.74 -12.89
C ILE A 151 -7.69 -9.74 -11.74
N GLU A 152 -7.55 -9.25 -10.52
CA GLU A 152 -7.72 -10.06 -9.33
C GLU A 152 -9.16 -10.02 -8.83
N VAL A 153 -9.75 -11.20 -8.69
CA VAL A 153 -11.06 -11.38 -8.06
C VAL A 153 -10.86 -11.66 -6.58
N GLY A 154 -11.24 -10.69 -5.74
CA GLY A 154 -11.32 -10.81 -4.30
C GLY A 154 -12.29 -11.89 -3.83
N GLY A 155 -12.18 -12.28 -2.56
CA GLY A 155 -12.94 -13.40 -2.00
C GLY A 155 -12.44 -14.78 -2.45
N THR A 156 -13.31 -15.78 -2.33
CA THR A 156 -13.05 -17.17 -2.72
C THR A 156 -14.11 -17.66 -3.70
N VAL A 157 -13.71 -18.46 -4.69
CA VAL A 157 -14.66 -19.11 -5.60
C VAL A 157 -15.58 -20.03 -4.81
N GLY A 158 -16.88 -19.87 -5.04
CA GLY A 158 -17.95 -20.57 -4.32
C GLY A 158 -18.79 -19.65 -3.44
N ASP A 159 -18.28 -18.47 -3.11
CA ASP A 159 -19.00 -17.47 -2.33
C ASP A 159 -20.05 -16.74 -3.18
N ILE A 160 -21.18 -16.40 -2.54
CA ILE A 160 -22.32 -15.74 -3.22
C ILE A 160 -21.92 -14.35 -3.73
N GLU A 161 -21.09 -13.65 -2.97
CA GLU A 161 -20.61 -12.30 -3.30
C GLU A 161 -19.78 -12.25 -4.58
N GLY A 162 -19.07 -13.33 -4.92
CA GLY A 162 -18.24 -13.44 -6.12
C GLY A 162 -19.02 -13.75 -7.42
N MET A 163 -20.28 -14.21 -7.31
CA MET A 163 -21.02 -14.74 -8.46
C MET A 163 -21.20 -13.74 -9.62
N PRO A 164 -21.56 -12.46 -9.39
CA PRO A 164 -21.71 -11.49 -10.48
C PRO A 164 -20.41 -11.25 -11.25
N TYR A 165 -19.27 -11.20 -10.54
CA TYR A 165 -17.95 -11.00 -11.13
C TYR A 165 -17.52 -12.19 -11.96
N LEU A 166 -17.63 -13.39 -11.40
CA LEU A 166 -17.28 -14.62 -12.11
C LEU A 166 -18.13 -14.83 -13.37
N GLU A 167 -19.42 -14.46 -13.33
CA GLU A 167 -20.27 -14.46 -14.54
C GLU A 167 -19.87 -13.36 -15.53
N ALA A 168 -19.47 -12.18 -15.07
CA ALA A 168 -18.94 -11.12 -15.93
C ALA A 168 -17.66 -11.58 -16.65
N LEU A 169 -16.73 -12.23 -15.94
CA LEU A 169 -15.51 -12.78 -16.52
C LEU A 169 -15.79 -13.91 -17.52
N ARG A 170 -16.78 -14.76 -17.24
CA ARG A 170 -17.22 -15.80 -18.18
C ARG A 170 -17.76 -15.21 -19.48
N GLN A 171 -18.54 -14.13 -19.40
CA GLN A 171 -19.01 -13.39 -20.58
C GLN A 171 -17.84 -12.69 -21.30
N PHE A 172 -16.92 -12.08 -20.55
CA PHE A 172 -15.74 -11.42 -21.07
C PHE A 172 -14.88 -12.37 -21.91
N ALA A 173 -14.60 -13.57 -21.41
CA ALA A 173 -13.84 -14.58 -22.14
C ALA A 173 -14.55 -15.12 -23.40
N HIS A 174 -15.87 -14.91 -23.54
CA HIS A 174 -16.58 -15.22 -24.79
C HIS A 174 -16.52 -14.06 -25.80
N GLU A 175 -16.24 -12.85 -25.33
CA GLU A 175 -16.10 -11.65 -26.16
C GLU A 175 -14.68 -11.51 -26.72
N GLU A 176 -13.69 -12.06 -26.01
CA GLU A 176 -12.27 -12.07 -26.41
C GLU A 176 -11.85 -13.32 -27.21
N PRO A 177 -10.84 -13.19 -28.08
CA PRO A 177 -10.06 -14.32 -28.57
C PRO A 177 -9.45 -15.13 -27.43
N GLU A 178 -9.36 -16.45 -27.60
CA GLU A 178 -8.82 -17.37 -26.59
C GLU A 178 -7.34 -17.05 -26.27
N GLU A 179 -6.59 -16.64 -27.29
CA GLU A 179 -5.19 -16.21 -27.18
C GLU A 179 -4.99 -14.87 -26.46
N ASN A 180 -6.06 -14.15 -26.11
CA ASN A 180 -5.98 -12.89 -25.37
C ASN A 180 -6.36 -13.02 -23.88
N VAL A 181 -6.83 -14.20 -23.46
CA VAL A 181 -7.35 -14.41 -22.11
C VAL A 181 -6.63 -15.57 -21.44
N LEU A 182 -6.32 -15.40 -20.16
CA LEU A 182 -5.68 -16.41 -19.34
C LEU A 182 -6.31 -16.43 -17.94
N PHE A 183 -6.76 -17.60 -17.48
CA PHE A 183 -7.31 -17.80 -16.14
C PHE A 183 -6.30 -18.47 -15.21
N THR A 184 -5.82 -17.72 -14.22
CA THR A 184 -4.98 -18.20 -13.13
C THR A 184 -5.82 -18.50 -11.89
N HIS A 185 -5.70 -19.69 -11.33
CA HIS A 185 -6.37 -20.08 -10.09
C HIS A 185 -5.36 -20.38 -8.98
N VAL A 186 -5.37 -19.56 -7.93
CA VAL A 186 -4.52 -19.71 -6.75
C VAL A 186 -5.24 -20.56 -5.71
N THR A 187 -4.57 -21.57 -5.18
CA THR A 187 -5.17 -22.59 -4.31
C THR A 187 -4.20 -23.06 -3.23
N LEU A 188 -4.75 -23.53 -2.09
CA LEU A 188 -3.95 -24.11 -1.01
C LEU A 188 -3.69 -25.61 -1.23
N VAL A 189 -2.43 -26.02 -1.09
CA VAL A 189 -1.98 -27.41 -1.03
C VAL A 189 -1.45 -27.69 0.39
N PRO A 190 -2.31 -28.09 1.33
CA PRO A 190 -1.89 -28.26 2.72
C PRO A 190 -1.15 -29.59 2.93
N TYR A 191 -0.31 -29.63 3.96
CA TYR A 191 0.25 -30.87 4.47
C TYR A 191 -0.78 -31.67 5.27
N SER A 192 -0.75 -32.99 5.10
CA SER A 192 -1.43 -33.90 6.02
C SER A 192 -0.62 -34.13 7.29
N LYS A 193 -1.26 -34.69 8.32
CA LYS A 193 -0.57 -35.11 9.56
C LYS A 193 0.60 -36.08 9.36
N ASN A 194 0.71 -36.69 8.18
CA ASN A 194 1.78 -37.61 7.83
C ASN A 194 2.88 -36.95 6.97
N GLY A 195 2.84 -35.63 6.75
CA GLY A 195 3.83 -34.90 5.94
C GLY A 195 3.62 -35.00 4.42
N GLU A 196 2.46 -35.47 3.95
CA GLU A 196 2.16 -35.55 2.51
C GLU A 196 1.33 -34.35 2.06
N GLN A 197 1.75 -33.70 0.97
CA GLN A 197 1.02 -32.62 0.29
C GLN A 197 -0.33 -33.11 -0.25
N LYS A 198 -1.42 -32.42 0.09
CA LYS A 198 -2.79 -32.84 -0.26
C LYS A 198 -3.38 -31.98 -1.37
N THR A 199 -3.61 -32.62 -2.52
CA THR A 199 -4.17 -31.98 -3.72
C THR A 199 -5.70 -31.92 -3.76
N LYS A 200 -6.40 -32.58 -2.83
CA LYS A 200 -7.88 -32.63 -2.83
C LYS A 200 -8.56 -31.25 -2.70
N PRO A 201 -8.11 -30.33 -1.83
CA PRO A 201 -8.67 -28.99 -1.77
C PRO A 201 -8.62 -28.28 -3.13
N THR A 202 -7.46 -28.33 -3.80
CA THR A 202 -7.29 -27.83 -5.17
C THR A 202 -8.28 -28.43 -6.15
N GLN A 203 -8.43 -29.76 -6.17
CA GLN A 203 -9.37 -30.44 -7.07
C GLN A 203 -10.82 -29.99 -6.86
N HIS A 204 -11.24 -29.82 -5.60
CA HIS A 204 -12.58 -29.34 -5.29
C HIS A 204 -12.77 -27.88 -5.68
N SER A 205 -11.75 -27.04 -5.46
CA SER A 205 -11.78 -25.63 -5.84
C SER A 205 -11.91 -25.45 -7.35
N VAL A 206 -11.09 -26.16 -8.14
CA VAL A 206 -11.17 -26.14 -9.61
C VAL A 206 -12.51 -26.67 -10.10
N LYS A 207 -13.09 -27.67 -9.44
CA LYS A 207 -14.43 -28.14 -9.77
C LYS A 207 -15.48 -27.04 -9.63
N GLU A 208 -15.37 -26.16 -8.62
CA GLU A 208 -16.29 -25.04 -8.46
C GLU A 208 -16.05 -23.93 -9.51
N VAL A 209 -14.80 -23.66 -9.88
CA VAL A 209 -14.51 -22.78 -11.04
C VAL A 209 -15.13 -23.34 -12.32
N ARG A 210 -15.06 -24.65 -12.54
CA ARG A 210 -15.67 -25.31 -13.70
C ARG A 210 -17.19 -25.36 -13.64
N SER A 211 -17.78 -25.38 -12.44
CA SER A 211 -19.24 -25.45 -12.28
C SER A 211 -19.95 -24.18 -12.76
N ILE A 212 -19.26 -23.06 -12.74
CA ILE A 212 -19.70 -21.76 -13.28
C ILE A 212 -19.33 -21.56 -14.76
N GLY A 213 -18.62 -22.51 -15.39
CA GLY A 213 -18.26 -22.45 -16.81
C GLY A 213 -16.94 -21.74 -17.11
N LEU A 214 -16.05 -21.61 -16.14
CA LEU A 214 -14.67 -21.15 -16.32
C LEU A 214 -13.70 -22.34 -16.25
N GLN A 215 -12.67 -22.34 -17.08
CA GLN A 215 -11.60 -23.34 -17.04
C GLN A 215 -10.30 -22.62 -16.68
N PRO A 216 -9.63 -22.97 -15.57
CA PRO A 216 -8.30 -22.45 -15.30
C PRO A 216 -7.31 -22.90 -16.36
N ASP A 217 -6.49 -21.97 -16.84
CA ASP A 217 -5.34 -22.23 -17.71
C ASP A 217 -4.08 -22.47 -16.88
N ILE A 218 -3.99 -21.83 -15.70
CA ILE A 218 -2.89 -21.93 -14.75
C ILE A 218 -3.42 -22.28 -13.36
N ILE A 219 -2.70 -23.16 -12.65
CA ILE A 219 -2.91 -23.38 -11.22
C ILE A 219 -1.63 -23.03 -10.46
N VAL A 220 -1.76 -22.14 -9.48
CA VAL A 220 -0.67 -21.80 -8.55
C VAL A 220 -1.00 -22.42 -7.19
N GLY A 221 -0.22 -23.42 -6.79
CA GLY A 221 -0.38 -24.07 -5.49
C GLY A 221 0.47 -23.41 -4.41
N ARG A 222 -0.19 -22.85 -3.39
CA ARG A 222 0.41 -22.34 -2.16
C ARG A 222 0.65 -23.48 -1.17
N CYS A 223 1.85 -23.58 -0.66
CA CYS A 223 2.29 -24.60 0.29
C CYS A 223 3.46 -24.05 1.11
N GLU A 224 3.76 -24.62 2.27
CA GLU A 224 4.93 -24.21 3.06
C GLU A 224 6.23 -24.45 2.27
N ASP A 225 6.33 -25.62 1.59
CA ASP A 225 7.47 -25.96 0.74
C ASP A 225 7.09 -26.02 -0.75
N ARG A 226 8.10 -26.21 -1.63
CA ARG A 226 7.85 -26.46 -3.04
C ARG A 226 6.98 -27.71 -3.26
N LEU A 227 6.08 -27.63 -4.23
CA LEU A 227 5.27 -28.78 -4.63
C LEU A 227 6.13 -29.91 -5.19
N ASP A 228 5.92 -31.12 -4.68
CA ASP A 228 6.56 -32.31 -5.22
C ASP A 228 6.16 -32.51 -6.69
N PRO A 229 7.05 -33.04 -7.57
CA PRO A 229 6.69 -33.36 -8.96
C PRO A 229 5.44 -34.24 -9.08
N GLU A 230 5.29 -35.26 -8.21
CA GLU A 230 4.10 -36.12 -8.17
C GLU A 230 2.84 -35.34 -7.76
N THR A 231 2.96 -34.36 -6.87
CA THR A 231 1.86 -33.46 -6.48
C THR A 231 1.42 -32.63 -7.67
N LYS A 232 2.35 -32.06 -8.45
CA LYS A 232 2.05 -31.30 -9.68
C LYS A 232 1.36 -32.15 -10.74
N GLU A 233 1.92 -33.33 -11.06
CA GLU A 233 1.33 -34.28 -12.01
C GLU A 233 -0.10 -34.67 -11.61
N LYS A 234 -0.33 -34.87 -10.31
CA LYS A 234 -1.64 -35.20 -9.76
C LYS A 234 -2.61 -34.03 -9.89
N ILE A 235 -2.20 -32.81 -9.58
CA ILE A 235 -3.03 -31.60 -9.78
C ILE A 235 -3.41 -31.49 -11.25
N ALA A 236 -2.43 -31.55 -12.16
CA ALA A 236 -2.64 -31.48 -13.60
C ALA A 236 -3.66 -32.51 -14.09
N LEU A 237 -3.46 -33.78 -13.74
CA LEU A 237 -4.35 -34.88 -14.13
C LEU A 237 -5.80 -34.69 -13.64
N PHE A 238 -5.99 -34.29 -12.38
CA PHE A 238 -7.34 -34.17 -11.81
C PHE A 238 -8.03 -32.86 -12.16
N CYS A 239 -7.27 -31.81 -12.48
CA CYS A 239 -7.79 -30.51 -12.85
C CYS A 239 -7.94 -30.32 -14.37
N ASP A 240 -7.43 -31.28 -15.16
CA ASP A 240 -7.54 -31.31 -16.62
C ASP A 240 -6.76 -30.17 -17.29
N ILE A 241 -5.52 -29.94 -16.84
CA ILE A 241 -4.59 -28.94 -17.37
C ILE A 241 -3.20 -29.55 -17.61
N PRO A 242 -2.33 -28.94 -18.43
CA PRO A 242 -0.95 -29.39 -18.61
C PRO A 242 -0.14 -29.36 -17.30
N THR A 243 0.89 -30.20 -17.19
CA THR A 243 1.69 -30.26 -15.94
C THR A 243 2.58 -29.04 -15.78
N GLU A 244 3.07 -28.51 -16.90
CA GLU A 244 3.79 -27.25 -17.03
C GLU A 244 2.96 -26.03 -16.63
N ALA A 245 1.63 -26.15 -16.54
CA ALA A 245 0.72 -25.11 -16.09
C ALA A 245 0.43 -25.15 -14.57
N VAL A 246 1.11 -26.03 -13.82
CA VAL A 246 1.02 -26.14 -12.36
C VAL A 246 2.28 -25.59 -11.71
N PHE A 247 2.16 -24.40 -11.16
CA PHE A 247 3.27 -23.67 -10.54
C PHE A 247 3.24 -23.81 -9.01
N SER A 248 4.43 -23.94 -8.42
CA SER A 248 4.61 -23.88 -6.98
C SER A 248 4.85 -22.45 -6.55
N ASN A 249 4.15 -21.99 -5.51
CA ASN A 249 4.46 -20.71 -4.87
C ASN A 249 4.57 -20.95 -3.35
N PRO A 250 5.76 -21.32 -2.84
CA PRO A 250 5.92 -21.66 -1.44
C PRO A 250 5.87 -20.41 -0.54
N ASP A 251 5.87 -20.62 0.78
CA ASP A 251 6.06 -19.54 1.73
C ASP A 251 7.49 -19.00 1.63
N VAL A 252 7.64 -17.68 1.72
CA VAL A 252 8.91 -16.95 1.68
C VAL A 252 8.95 -15.98 2.86
N GLU A 253 10.16 -15.67 3.32
CA GLU A 253 10.36 -14.72 4.42
C GLU A 253 9.97 -13.29 4.02
N ASP A 254 10.23 -12.94 2.76
CA ASP A 254 9.93 -11.64 2.18
C ASP A 254 9.04 -11.78 0.94
N VAL A 255 7.90 -11.08 0.91
CA VAL A 255 6.99 -11.02 -0.24
C VAL A 255 7.67 -10.56 -1.53
N TYR A 256 8.73 -9.75 -1.45
CA TYR A 256 9.49 -9.29 -2.60
C TYR A 256 10.38 -10.37 -3.24
N HIS A 257 10.52 -11.54 -2.60
CA HIS A 257 11.13 -12.73 -3.21
C HIS A 257 10.15 -13.53 -4.08
N VAL A 258 8.84 -13.33 -3.95
CA VAL A 258 7.84 -14.09 -4.75
C VAL A 258 8.05 -13.95 -6.27
N PRO A 259 8.38 -12.78 -6.84
CA PRO A 259 8.73 -12.65 -8.26
C PRO A 259 9.86 -13.58 -8.69
N LEU A 260 10.91 -13.72 -7.88
CA LEU A 260 12.03 -14.63 -8.16
C LEU A 260 11.57 -16.09 -8.12
N MET A 261 10.73 -16.44 -7.15
CA MET A 261 10.21 -17.80 -6.99
C MET A 261 9.35 -18.24 -8.18
N VAL A 262 8.45 -17.36 -8.66
CA VAL A 262 7.58 -17.69 -9.79
C VAL A 262 8.30 -17.59 -11.14
N GLU A 263 9.35 -16.76 -11.25
CA GLU A 263 10.26 -16.76 -12.41
C GLU A 263 11.04 -18.07 -12.53
N GLU A 264 11.56 -18.60 -11.41
CA GLU A 264 12.26 -19.89 -11.38
C GLU A 264 11.35 -21.06 -11.79
N GLU A 265 10.06 -20.96 -11.47
CA GLU A 265 9.04 -21.93 -11.89
C GLU A 265 8.63 -21.74 -13.37
N GLY A 266 9.06 -20.66 -14.03
CA GLY A 266 8.80 -20.36 -15.44
C GLY A 266 7.41 -19.79 -15.73
N LEU A 267 6.76 -19.17 -14.74
CA LEU A 267 5.40 -18.63 -14.87
C LEU A 267 5.31 -17.55 -15.94
N ASP A 268 6.27 -16.61 -15.96
CA ASP A 268 6.35 -15.54 -16.96
C ASP A 268 6.45 -16.11 -18.38
N GLN A 269 7.31 -17.09 -18.57
CA GLN A 269 7.53 -17.70 -19.89
C GLN A 269 6.27 -18.39 -20.40
N TYR A 270 5.56 -19.11 -19.52
CA TYR A 270 4.29 -19.75 -19.88
C TYR A 270 3.23 -18.72 -20.31
N VAL A 271 3.12 -17.60 -19.57
CA VAL A 271 2.20 -16.49 -19.91
C VAL A 271 2.54 -15.89 -21.28
N LEU A 272 3.82 -15.61 -21.54
CA LEU A 272 4.28 -15.05 -22.82
C LEU A 272 4.01 -15.99 -24.01
N GLU A 273 4.20 -17.30 -23.81
CA GLU A 273 3.93 -18.32 -24.83
C GLU A 273 2.44 -18.47 -25.10
N HIS A 274 1.59 -18.47 -24.06
CA HIS A 274 0.13 -18.55 -24.19
C HIS A 274 -0.42 -17.38 -25.01
N PHE A 275 0.02 -16.15 -24.70
CA PHE A 275 -0.40 -14.95 -25.43
C PHE A 275 0.27 -14.79 -26.81
N GLY A 276 1.24 -15.63 -27.15
CA GLY A 276 1.96 -15.56 -28.42
C GLY A 276 2.86 -14.33 -28.57
N ILE A 277 3.27 -13.70 -27.46
CA ILE A 277 4.07 -12.47 -27.41
C ILE A 277 5.53 -12.71 -26.96
N ALA A 278 5.94 -13.98 -26.83
CA ALA A 278 7.30 -14.33 -26.40
C ALA A 278 8.42 -13.77 -27.31
N ASP A 279 8.14 -13.61 -28.61
CA ASP A 279 9.10 -13.02 -29.57
C ASP A 279 9.19 -11.48 -29.48
N GLU A 280 8.20 -10.84 -28.85
CA GLU A 280 8.16 -9.38 -28.62
C GLU A 280 8.87 -8.99 -27.30
N ALA A 281 8.97 -9.95 -26.38
CA ALA A 281 9.61 -9.77 -25.08
C ALA A 281 11.11 -9.47 -25.22
N LEU A 282 11.62 -8.64 -24.31
CA LEU A 282 13.05 -8.41 -24.17
C LEU A 282 13.78 -9.75 -23.88
N PRO A 283 14.93 -10.00 -24.53
CA PRO A 283 15.75 -11.17 -24.25
C PRO A 283 16.10 -11.23 -22.76
N ARG A 284 16.12 -12.42 -22.15
CA ARG A 284 16.38 -12.59 -20.70
C ARG A 284 17.62 -11.86 -20.19
N GLY A 285 18.69 -11.79 -21.00
CA GLY A 285 19.93 -11.08 -20.62
C GLY A 285 19.84 -9.56 -20.67
N GLU A 286 18.77 -9.00 -21.25
CA GLU A 286 18.49 -7.57 -21.38
C GLU A 286 17.36 -7.11 -20.44
N ARG A 287 16.65 -8.05 -19.78
CA ARG A 287 15.61 -7.74 -18.79
C ARG A 287 16.23 -7.06 -17.56
N ALA A 288 15.50 -6.12 -16.98
CA ALA A 288 15.94 -5.41 -15.78
C ALA A 288 16.15 -6.40 -14.61
N ASN A 289 17.34 -6.38 -14.02
CA ASN A 289 17.68 -7.17 -12.82
C ASN A 289 17.60 -6.34 -11.53
N GLU A 290 17.31 -5.05 -11.62
CA GLU A 290 17.25 -4.13 -10.49
C GLU A 290 16.41 -4.67 -9.32
N TRP A 291 15.20 -5.19 -9.59
CA TRP A 291 14.38 -5.82 -8.54
C TRP A 291 15.10 -6.96 -7.83
N ARG A 292 15.75 -7.86 -8.59
CA ARG A 292 16.52 -8.97 -8.03
C ARG A 292 17.68 -8.44 -7.20
N ASP A 293 18.39 -7.44 -7.69
CA ASP A 293 19.54 -6.85 -7.00
C ASP A 293 19.10 -6.22 -5.68
N ILE A 294 18.02 -5.43 -5.67
CA ILE A 294 17.44 -4.82 -4.46
C ILE A 294 17.09 -5.89 -3.41
N VAL A 295 16.30 -6.91 -3.77
CA VAL A 295 15.74 -7.85 -2.80
C VAL A 295 16.73 -8.93 -2.35
N THR A 296 17.90 -9.05 -3.00
CA THR A 296 18.94 -10.03 -2.65
C THR A 296 20.22 -9.41 -2.09
N THR A 297 20.26 -8.08 -1.98
CA THR A 297 21.38 -7.38 -1.35
C THR A 297 21.45 -7.77 0.14
N GLU A 298 22.65 -8.15 0.59
CA GLU A 298 22.90 -8.42 2.02
C GLU A 298 22.89 -7.10 2.79
N LYS A 299 22.35 -7.15 4.01
CA LYS A 299 22.26 -6.00 4.91
C LYS A 299 23.20 -6.24 6.09
N ASP A 300 24.05 -5.25 6.36
CA ASP A 300 25.14 -5.38 7.33
C ASP A 300 24.83 -4.70 8.66
N GLU A 301 23.88 -3.76 8.65
CA GLU A 301 23.50 -2.93 9.79
C GLU A 301 22.04 -3.17 10.17
N SER A 302 21.69 -2.96 11.44
CA SER A 302 20.31 -3.09 11.91
C SER A 302 19.96 -1.91 12.79
N VAL A 303 18.76 -1.36 12.62
CA VAL A 303 18.27 -0.19 13.34
C VAL A 303 16.89 -0.45 13.95
N ASP A 304 16.63 0.11 15.12
CA ASP A 304 15.40 -0.09 15.87
C ASP A 304 14.52 1.17 15.84
N VAL A 305 13.36 1.10 15.20
CA VAL A 305 12.44 2.25 15.03
C VAL A 305 11.12 1.99 15.76
N ALA A 306 10.73 2.89 16.67
CA ALA A 306 9.42 2.84 17.32
C ALA A 306 8.32 3.36 16.38
N LEU A 307 7.28 2.57 16.19
CA LEU A 307 6.03 3.01 15.54
C LEU A 307 4.96 3.24 16.61
N VAL A 308 4.71 4.52 16.93
CA VAL A 308 3.79 4.94 18.01
C VAL A 308 2.35 4.98 17.51
N GLY A 309 1.76 3.80 17.40
CA GLY A 309 0.45 3.58 16.81
C GLY A 309 -0.71 3.56 17.80
N LYS A 310 -1.91 3.88 17.30
CA LYS A 310 -3.19 3.59 17.97
C LYS A 310 -3.65 2.14 17.80
N TYR A 311 -3.47 1.60 16.60
CA TYR A 311 -3.89 0.24 16.23
C TYR A 311 -2.81 -0.78 16.56
N ASP A 312 -3.12 -1.80 17.35
CA ASP A 312 -2.24 -2.97 17.60
C ASP A 312 -2.47 -4.03 16.49
N LEU A 313 -2.22 -3.63 15.25
CA LEU A 313 -2.37 -4.47 14.06
C LEU A 313 -1.40 -3.99 12.98
N GLU A 314 -0.47 -4.87 12.58
CA GLU A 314 0.54 -4.60 11.55
C GLU A 314 -0.09 -4.15 10.22
N ASP A 315 -1.18 -4.82 9.80
CA ASP A 315 -1.92 -4.49 8.58
C ASP A 315 -2.47 -3.05 8.56
N ALA A 316 -2.65 -2.40 9.71
CA ALA A 316 -3.15 -1.02 9.79
C ALA A 316 -2.08 0.02 9.42
N TYR A 317 -0.81 -0.36 9.33
CA TYR A 317 0.33 0.50 9.00
C TYR A 317 1.26 -0.13 7.96
N MET A 318 0.74 -1.04 7.13
CA MET A 318 1.56 -1.80 6.19
C MET A 318 2.41 -0.90 5.29
N SER A 319 1.86 0.21 4.77
CA SER A 319 2.64 1.13 3.91
C SER A 319 3.83 1.77 4.64
N ILE A 320 3.73 2.02 5.94
CA ILE A 320 4.83 2.53 6.76
C ILE A 320 5.91 1.45 6.94
N HIS A 321 5.51 0.22 7.26
CA HIS A 321 6.43 -0.92 7.37
C HIS A 321 7.18 -1.16 6.05
N GLU A 322 6.46 -1.14 4.92
CA GLU A 322 7.07 -1.29 3.60
C GLU A 322 7.99 -0.12 3.26
N SER A 323 7.64 1.12 3.64
CA SER A 323 8.48 2.29 3.38
C SER A 323 9.80 2.26 4.15
N LEU A 324 9.77 1.84 5.42
CA LEU A 324 10.99 1.62 6.21
C LEU A 324 11.87 0.53 5.59
N LYS A 325 11.25 -0.53 5.09
CA LYS A 325 11.95 -1.61 4.41
C LYS A 325 12.58 -1.16 3.10
N HIS A 326 11.90 -0.33 2.32
CA HIS A 326 12.48 0.28 1.11
C HIS A 326 13.66 1.19 1.45
N ALA A 327 13.55 2.01 2.50
CA ALA A 327 14.67 2.82 2.99
C ALA A 327 15.86 1.94 3.42
N GLY A 328 15.59 0.82 4.09
CA GLY A 328 16.60 -0.17 4.43
C GLY A 328 17.25 -0.83 3.20
N PHE A 329 16.51 -1.04 2.10
CA PHE A 329 17.10 -1.53 0.85
C PHE A 329 18.11 -0.56 0.23
N GLU A 330 17.79 0.74 0.23
CA GLU A 330 18.68 1.78 -0.30
C GLU A 330 19.95 1.95 0.53
N LEU A 331 19.81 1.89 1.86
CA LEU A 331 20.90 2.15 2.81
C LEU A 331 21.66 0.87 3.22
N GLY A 332 21.21 -0.31 2.79
CA GLY A 332 21.84 -1.59 3.16
C GLY A 332 21.63 -1.98 4.64
N ALA A 333 20.50 -1.58 5.22
CA ALA A 333 20.17 -1.79 6.64
C ALA A 333 18.87 -2.59 6.83
N ASP A 334 18.83 -3.40 7.89
CA ASP A 334 17.62 -4.04 8.40
C ASP A 334 16.92 -3.12 9.40
N VAL A 335 15.69 -2.72 9.08
CA VAL A 335 14.88 -1.85 9.95
C VAL A 335 13.93 -2.70 10.77
N ASN A 336 14.20 -2.80 12.08
CA ASN A 336 13.35 -3.48 13.04
C ASN A 336 12.30 -2.49 13.57
N VAL A 337 11.02 -2.80 13.35
CA VAL A 337 9.93 -1.92 13.78
C VAL A 337 9.34 -2.41 15.09
N HIS A 338 9.43 -1.58 16.12
CA HIS A 338 8.83 -1.83 17.43
C HIS A 338 7.49 -1.12 17.54
N TRP A 339 6.41 -1.88 17.58
CA TRP A 339 5.09 -1.30 17.81
C TRP A 339 4.97 -0.81 19.26
N VAL A 340 4.58 0.45 19.43
CA VAL A 340 4.36 1.08 20.73
C VAL A 340 2.94 1.64 20.81
N SER A 341 2.19 1.22 21.83
CA SER A 341 0.81 1.65 22.05
C SER A 341 0.73 3.11 22.50
N ALA A 342 0.17 3.98 21.66
CA ALA A 342 -0.06 5.38 22.02
C ALA A 342 -1.08 5.57 23.16
N ASP A 343 -1.94 4.58 23.43
CA ASP A 343 -2.87 4.65 24.57
C ASP A 343 -2.18 4.41 25.91
N GLU A 344 -1.11 3.61 25.93
CA GLU A 344 -0.38 3.28 27.15
C GLU A 344 0.56 4.41 27.57
N MET A 345 0.96 5.28 26.63
CA MET A 345 1.86 6.40 26.88
C MET A 345 1.17 7.71 27.33
N ALA A 346 -0.14 7.69 27.58
CA ALA A 346 -0.88 8.91 27.95
C ALA A 346 -0.44 9.53 29.29
N ASP A 347 0.10 8.72 30.21
CA ASP A 347 0.61 9.16 31.52
C ASP A 347 2.15 9.25 31.56
N GLY A 348 2.83 9.07 30.42
CA GLY A 348 4.28 9.01 30.27
C GLY A 348 4.73 7.79 29.48
N HIS A 349 5.97 7.80 28.95
CA HIS A 349 6.48 6.73 28.10
C HIS A 349 6.96 5.48 28.85
N ASP A 350 7.10 5.52 30.19
CA ASP A 350 7.50 4.38 31.05
C ASP A 350 8.67 3.51 30.53
N GLY A 351 9.64 4.14 29.85
CA GLY A 351 10.81 3.48 29.26
C GLY A 351 10.59 2.83 27.88
N GLN A 352 9.37 2.85 27.32
CA GLN A 352 9.04 2.22 26.03
C GLN A 352 9.79 2.82 24.82
N LEU A 353 10.39 4.00 24.98
CA LEU A 353 11.14 4.72 23.94
C LEU A 353 12.65 4.83 24.26
N GLU A 354 13.14 4.27 25.37
CA GLU A 354 14.54 4.46 25.81
C GLU A 354 15.56 3.67 24.98
N ASP A 355 15.14 2.58 24.34
CA ASP A 355 16.00 1.66 23.58
C ASP A 355 15.76 1.71 22.05
N VAL A 356 15.13 2.77 21.53
CA VAL A 356 14.88 2.91 20.09
C VAL A 356 15.74 4.02 19.49
N ASP A 357 16.19 3.81 18.26
CA ASP A 357 17.08 4.73 17.57
C ASP A 357 16.30 5.84 16.85
N GLY A 358 15.04 5.58 16.46
CA GLY A 358 14.15 6.53 15.80
C GLY A 358 12.69 6.35 16.18
N VAL A 359 11.89 7.40 15.99
CA VAL A 359 10.45 7.43 16.33
C VAL A 359 9.61 7.86 15.14
N ILE A 360 8.61 7.05 14.80
CA ILE A 360 7.53 7.41 13.88
C ILE A 360 6.23 7.58 14.64
N VAL A 361 5.57 8.71 14.43
CA VAL A 361 4.18 8.91 14.84
C VAL A 361 3.31 8.89 13.59
N PRO A 362 2.52 7.82 13.37
CA PRO A 362 1.74 7.65 12.14
C PRO A 362 0.45 8.48 12.18
N GLY A 363 -0.27 8.44 11.06
CA GLY A 363 -1.64 8.94 10.95
C GLY A 363 -2.62 8.30 11.96
N GLY A 364 -3.84 8.81 11.99
CA GLY A 364 -4.91 8.23 12.79
C GLY A 364 -6.14 9.11 12.85
N PHE A 365 -7.28 8.51 13.18
CA PHE A 365 -8.56 9.21 13.29
C PHE A 365 -9.11 9.18 14.71
N GLY A 366 -9.69 10.30 15.13
CA GLY A 366 -10.32 10.48 16.43
C GLY A 366 -9.36 10.68 17.60
N MET A 367 -9.93 11.04 18.76
CA MET A 367 -9.21 11.51 19.94
C MET A 367 -8.31 10.47 20.65
N ARG A 368 -8.61 9.18 20.50
CA ARG A 368 -7.94 8.11 21.26
C ARG A 368 -6.46 7.99 20.85
N GLY A 369 -5.57 7.94 21.85
CA GLY A 369 -4.11 7.86 21.67
C GLY A 369 -3.40 9.20 21.38
N SER A 370 -4.12 10.32 21.34
CA SER A 370 -3.52 11.64 21.03
C SER A 370 -2.47 12.09 22.04
N GLU A 371 -2.75 12.00 23.34
CA GLU A 371 -1.81 12.42 24.39
C GLU A 371 -0.53 11.58 24.40
N GLY A 372 -0.60 10.27 24.20
CA GLY A 372 0.62 9.44 24.10
C GLY A 372 1.42 9.70 22.82
N LYS A 373 0.77 10.11 21.72
CA LYS A 373 1.48 10.59 20.53
C LYS A 373 2.21 11.91 20.82
N ILE A 374 1.57 12.85 21.51
CA ILE A 374 2.20 14.12 21.94
C ILE A 374 3.41 13.84 22.83
N GLU A 375 3.31 12.89 23.77
CA GLU A 375 4.42 12.49 24.62
C GLU A 375 5.57 11.87 23.81
N ALA A 376 5.29 11.05 22.80
CA ALA A 376 6.32 10.49 21.93
C ALA A 376 7.06 11.58 21.11
N VAL A 377 6.33 12.56 20.57
CA VAL A 377 6.96 13.72 19.90
C VAL A 377 7.85 14.46 20.89
N ARG A 378 7.35 14.73 22.10
CA ARG A 378 8.09 15.45 23.13
C ARG A 378 9.36 14.72 23.53
N TYR A 379 9.28 13.40 23.70
CA TYR A 379 10.43 12.55 23.96
C TYR A 379 11.48 12.69 22.85
N ALA A 380 11.06 12.56 21.59
CA ALA A 380 11.98 12.68 20.47
C ALA A 380 12.67 14.05 20.44
N ARG A 381 11.89 15.13 20.56
CA ARG A 381 12.37 16.53 20.59
C ARG A 381 13.34 16.81 21.74
N GLU A 382 13.06 16.30 22.94
CA GLU A 382 13.87 16.59 24.15
C GLU A 382 15.14 15.72 24.26
N ASN A 383 15.23 14.62 23.50
CA ASN A 383 16.35 13.65 23.56
C ASN A 383 17.11 13.50 22.22
N ASP A 384 16.86 14.40 21.27
CA ASP A 384 17.46 14.44 19.94
C ASP A 384 17.26 13.13 19.14
N VAL A 385 16.18 12.39 19.39
CA VAL A 385 15.92 11.10 18.71
C VAL A 385 15.28 11.38 17.35
N PRO A 386 15.87 10.90 16.22
CA PRO A 386 15.29 11.04 14.89
C PRO A 386 13.78 10.79 14.84
N PHE A 387 13.04 11.75 14.31
CA PHE A 387 11.58 11.78 14.35
C PHE A 387 10.96 11.98 12.97
N LEU A 388 9.93 11.18 12.67
CA LEU A 388 9.06 11.37 11.51
C LEU A 388 7.57 11.33 11.91
N GLY A 389 6.87 12.45 11.74
CA GLY A 389 5.44 12.58 12.01
C GLY A 389 4.60 12.58 10.73
N LEU A 390 3.67 11.64 10.59
CA LEU A 390 2.85 11.48 9.38
C LEU A 390 1.39 11.88 9.63
N CYS A 391 0.88 12.84 8.86
CA CYS A 391 -0.49 13.37 8.91
C CYS A 391 -0.89 13.78 10.35
N LEU A 392 -1.52 12.89 11.11
CA LEU A 392 -1.79 13.15 12.53
C LEU A 392 -0.50 13.33 13.34
N GLY A 393 0.60 12.64 13.01
CA GLY A 393 1.90 12.84 13.65
C GLY A 393 2.44 14.25 13.49
N PHE A 394 2.34 14.82 12.28
CA PHE A 394 2.62 16.23 12.04
C PHE A 394 1.75 17.13 12.93
N GLN A 395 0.45 16.90 12.97
CA GLN A 395 -0.47 17.69 13.80
C GLN A 395 -0.15 17.62 15.29
N MET A 396 0.22 16.43 15.79
CA MET A 396 0.63 16.26 17.19
C MET A 396 1.95 16.95 17.48
N ALA A 397 2.87 17.05 16.51
CA ALA A 397 4.10 17.83 16.68
C ALA A 397 3.83 19.33 16.82
N VAL A 398 2.94 19.89 16.00
CA VAL A 398 2.51 21.30 16.14
C VAL A 398 1.83 21.54 17.50
N VAL A 399 0.97 20.61 17.94
CA VAL A 399 0.30 20.71 19.25
C VAL A 399 1.28 20.60 20.41
N GLU A 400 2.23 19.67 20.35
CA GLU A 400 3.29 19.49 21.36
C GLU A 400 4.08 20.79 21.52
N TYR A 401 4.56 21.34 20.41
CA TYR A 401 5.37 22.55 20.42
C TYR A 401 4.60 23.76 20.97
N ALA A 402 3.34 23.93 20.55
CA ALA A 402 2.47 24.98 21.06
C ALA A 402 2.25 24.88 22.58
N ARG A 403 2.06 23.68 23.12
CA ARG A 403 1.86 23.45 24.55
C ARG A 403 3.12 23.69 25.36
N HIS A 404 4.22 23.08 24.94
CA HIS A 404 5.41 22.90 25.79
C HIS A 404 6.48 23.97 25.55
N VAL A 405 6.56 24.52 24.35
CA VAL A 405 7.54 25.57 24.00
C VAL A 405 6.88 26.94 24.03
N LEU A 406 5.74 27.12 23.34
CA LEU A 406 5.04 28.42 23.28
C LEU A 406 4.19 28.72 24.52
N GLY A 407 4.00 27.74 25.41
CA GLY A 407 3.26 27.89 26.66
C GLY A 407 1.74 28.09 26.48
N LEU A 408 1.18 27.66 25.33
CA LEU A 408 -0.25 27.68 25.06
C LEU A 408 -0.94 26.49 25.75
N GLU A 409 -1.07 26.58 27.08
CA GLU A 409 -1.66 25.53 27.90
C GLU A 409 -3.07 25.17 27.42
N GLY A 410 -3.28 23.89 27.10
CA GLY A 410 -4.54 23.38 26.56
C GLY A 410 -4.68 23.44 25.04
N ALA A 411 -3.64 23.85 24.30
CA ALA A 411 -3.59 23.76 22.85
C ALA A 411 -3.94 22.36 22.34
N HIS A 412 -4.81 22.27 21.33
CA HIS A 412 -5.17 20.99 20.74
C HIS A 412 -5.74 21.16 19.32
N SER A 413 -5.90 20.05 18.62
CA SER A 413 -6.83 19.92 17.52
C SER A 413 -8.29 20.03 17.96
N ALA A 414 -9.05 20.89 17.28
CA ALA A 414 -10.49 21.05 17.42
C ALA A 414 -11.27 19.79 17.01
N GLU A 415 -10.67 18.90 16.20
CA GLU A 415 -11.25 17.58 15.88
C GLU A 415 -11.43 16.73 17.15
N MET A 416 -10.46 16.82 18.06
CA MET A 416 -10.36 15.95 19.22
C MET A 416 -10.92 16.64 20.46
N VAL A 417 -10.61 17.93 20.64
CA VAL A 417 -11.06 18.74 21.78
C VAL A 417 -11.79 19.97 21.25
N GLU A 418 -13.11 19.85 21.01
CA GLU A 418 -13.93 20.95 20.46
C GLU A 418 -13.85 22.25 21.27
N ASP A 419 -13.75 22.15 22.61
CA ASP A 419 -13.72 23.29 23.53
C ASP A 419 -12.29 23.74 23.90
N THR A 420 -11.26 23.39 23.12
CA THR A 420 -9.88 23.81 23.41
C THR A 420 -9.77 25.34 23.44
N PRO A 421 -9.09 25.94 24.43
CA PRO A 421 -8.85 27.37 24.46
C PRO A 421 -7.95 27.83 23.30
N HIS A 422 -7.18 26.90 22.72
CA HIS A 422 -6.21 27.16 21.67
C HIS A 422 -6.32 26.10 20.55
N PRO A 423 -7.25 26.28 19.58
CA PRO A 423 -7.44 25.35 18.47
C PRO A 423 -6.32 25.51 17.43
N ILE A 424 -5.15 24.93 17.72
CA ILE A 424 -3.96 25.01 16.86
C ILE A 424 -4.17 24.27 15.54
N ILE A 425 -4.94 23.19 15.58
CA ILE A 425 -5.37 22.43 14.41
C ILE A 425 -6.89 22.59 14.28
N ASP A 426 -7.38 23.09 13.15
CA ASP A 426 -8.78 23.42 12.93
C ASP A 426 -9.17 23.23 11.44
N ILE A 427 -10.47 23.28 11.16
CA ILE A 427 -10.97 23.36 9.79
C ILE A 427 -10.69 24.78 9.25
N LEU A 428 -10.23 24.90 8.02
CA LEU A 428 -9.97 26.22 7.45
C LEU A 428 -11.27 27.02 7.25
N PRO A 429 -11.24 28.36 7.39
CA PRO A 429 -12.41 29.23 7.20
C PRO A 429 -13.19 28.97 5.91
N GLU A 430 -12.51 28.67 4.80
CA GLU A 430 -13.11 28.40 3.50
C GLU A 430 -13.86 27.06 3.44
N GLN A 431 -13.54 26.11 4.32
CA GLN A 431 -14.17 24.79 4.37
C GLN A 431 -15.51 24.79 5.14
N TYR A 432 -15.80 25.81 5.96
CA TYR A 432 -17.09 25.90 6.69
C TYR A 432 -18.29 26.18 5.77
N GLU A 433 -18.07 26.65 4.54
CA GLU A 433 -19.14 26.89 3.55
C GLU A 433 -19.55 25.62 2.77
N VAL A 434 -18.84 24.50 2.97
CA VAL A 434 -19.15 23.23 2.30
C VAL A 434 -20.19 22.45 3.10
N GLU A 435 -21.42 22.35 2.57
CA GLU A 435 -22.54 21.68 3.25
C GLU A 435 -22.40 20.14 3.34
N ASP A 436 -21.59 19.52 2.48
CA ASP A 436 -21.35 18.08 2.50
C ASP A 436 -20.24 17.72 3.48
N MET A 437 -20.58 16.91 4.49
CA MET A 437 -19.66 16.37 5.48
C MET A 437 -18.49 15.56 4.89
N GLY A 438 -18.46 15.26 3.59
CA GLY A 438 -17.31 14.68 2.86
C GLY A 438 -16.52 15.67 2.00
N GLY A 439 -17.10 16.79 1.60
CA GLY A 439 -16.53 17.72 0.62
C GLY A 439 -15.36 18.58 1.13
N THR A 440 -15.03 18.48 2.41
CA THR A 440 -13.88 19.17 3.02
C THR A 440 -12.65 18.27 3.17
N MET A 441 -12.76 16.97 2.86
CA MET A 441 -11.63 16.04 2.93
C MET A 441 -10.67 16.31 1.77
N ARG A 442 -9.38 16.47 2.10
CA ARG A 442 -8.30 16.55 1.14
C ARG A 442 -7.81 15.13 0.87
N LEU A 443 -7.98 14.69 -0.38
CA LEU A 443 -7.65 13.35 -0.85
C LEU A 443 -6.75 13.42 -2.08
N GLY A 444 -5.93 12.38 -2.27
CA GLY A 444 -5.09 12.21 -3.45
C GLY A 444 -3.87 13.11 -3.46
N GLU A 445 -3.28 13.30 -4.63
CA GLU A 445 -2.06 14.06 -4.81
C GLU A 445 -2.26 15.56 -4.74
N HIS A 446 -1.38 16.22 -4.00
CA HIS A 446 -1.27 17.67 -3.97
C HIS A 446 0.20 18.07 -3.99
N THR A 447 0.51 19.13 -4.74
CA THR A 447 1.86 19.69 -4.77
C THR A 447 2.08 20.61 -3.58
N THR A 448 3.21 20.41 -2.91
CA THR A 448 3.74 21.22 -1.82
C THR A 448 4.94 22.01 -2.34
N VAL A 449 5.00 23.31 -2.08
CA VAL A 449 6.18 24.14 -2.34
C VAL A 449 7.11 24.05 -1.14
N ILE A 450 8.37 23.73 -1.39
CA ILE A 450 9.41 23.54 -0.36
C ILE A 450 10.32 24.76 -0.35
N GLU A 451 10.63 25.25 0.83
CA GLU A 451 11.57 26.34 1.04
C GLU A 451 13.02 25.85 0.86
N PRO A 452 13.87 26.53 0.07
CA PRO A 452 15.28 26.15 -0.05
C PRO A 452 16.03 26.26 1.30
N GLU A 453 17.17 25.57 1.40
CA GLU A 453 18.02 25.56 2.61
C GLU A 453 17.33 24.96 3.85
N THR A 454 16.40 24.03 3.62
CA THR A 454 15.66 23.26 4.64
C THR A 454 16.00 21.78 4.56
N LEU A 455 15.72 21.03 5.63
CA LEU A 455 15.87 19.56 5.60
C LEU A 455 14.98 18.96 4.51
N ALA A 456 13.75 19.45 4.37
CA ALA A 456 12.85 19.01 3.31
C ALA A 456 13.44 19.21 1.89
N TYR A 457 14.09 20.35 1.63
CA TYR A 457 14.74 20.62 0.36
C TYR A 457 15.89 19.64 0.08
N ASP A 458 16.69 19.32 1.10
CA ASP A 458 17.81 18.38 0.97
C ASP A 458 17.33 16.94 0.73
N LEU A 459 16.21 16.54 1.35
CA LEU A 459 15.63 15.20 1.16
C LEU A 459 15.01 15.01 -0.23
N TYR A 460 14.22 15.97 -0.70
CA TYR A 460 13.54 15.85 -2.00
C TYR A 460 14.42 16.26 -3.19
N ASP A 461 15.54 16.95 -2.95
CA ASP A 461 16.42 17.56 -3.98
C ASP A 461 15.63 18.44 -4.97
N ASP A 462 14.56 19.09 -4.49
CA ASP A 462 13.72 19.98 -5.28
C ASP A 462 13.00 21.01 -4.38
N THR A 463 12.53 22.08 -5.00
CA THR A 463 11.69 23.13 -4.40
C THR A 463 10.21 22.79 -4.37
N SER A 464 9.84 21.55 -4.71
CA SER A 464 8.47 21.06 -4.60
C SER A 464 8.42 19.54 -4.54
N CYS A 465 7.44 18.99 -3.81
CA CYS A 465 7.08 17.59 -3.86
C CYS A 465 5.58 17.43 -4.16
N THR A 466 5.18 16.26 -4.64
CA THR A 466 3.76 15.91 -4.84
C THR A 466 3.49 14.62 -4.11
N GLU A 467 2.58 14.67 -3.15
CA GLU A 467 2.34 13.57 -2.21
C GLU A 467 0.86 13.41 -1.91
N ARG A 468 0.49 12.23 -1.37
CA ARG A 468 -0.91 11.85 -1.18
C ARG A 468 -1.46 12.26 0.18
N HIS A 469 -2.69 12.76 0.20
CA HIS A 469 -3.32 13.35 1.37
C HIS A 469 -4.55 12.56 1.81
N ARG A 470 -4.81 12.53 3.12
CA ARG A 470 -6.02 11.92 3.69
C ARG A 470 -6.42 12.56 5.01
N HIS A 471 -6.76 13.84 4.98
CA HIS A 471 -7.16 14.59 6.17
C HIS A 471 -8.16 15.70 5.87
N ARG A 472 -8.58 16.40 6.92
CA ARG A 472 -9.50 17.54 6.83
C ARG A 472 -8.99 18.77 7.56
N TYR A 473 -8.41 18.56 8.73
CA TYR A 473 -7.96 19.61 9.62
C TYR A 473 -6.55 20.05 9.24
N GLU A 474 -6.30 21.34 9.43
CA GLU A 474 -5.07 22.02 9.03
C GLU A 474 -4.54 22.86 10.21
N VAL A 475 -3.30 23.32 10.11
CA VAL A 475 -2.78 24.32 11.07
C VAL A 475 -3.59 25.60 10.95
N ASN A 476 -4.11 26.07 12.09
CA ASN A 476 -4.97 27.25 12.16
C ASN A 476 -4.17 28.52 11.83
N PRO A 477 -4.52 29.26 10.75
CA PRO A 477 -3.77 30.44 10.32
C PRO A 477 -3.66 31.56 11.36
N ASN A 478 -4.55 31.59 12.36
CA ASN A 478 -4.49 32.58 13.44
C ASN A 478 -3.27 32.42 14.35
N TYR A 479 -2.57 31.28 14.26
CA TYR A 479 -1.40 30.97 15.09
C TYR A 479 -0.07 31.11 14.34
N PHE A 480 -0.06 31.35 13.03
CA PHE A 480 1.17 31.41 12.23
C PHE A 480 2.20 32.40 12.78
N ASP A 481 1.76 33.63 13.12
CA ASP A 481 2.61 34.67 13.72
C ASP A 481 3.33 34.22 15.00
N GLN A 482 2.83 33.19 15.70
CA GLN A 482 3.45 32.66 16.91
C GLN A 482 4.55 31.63 16.62
N PHE A 483 4.64 31.11 15.40
CA PHE A 483 5.66 30.16 14.95
C PHE A 483 6.76 30.82 14.10
N GLU A 484 6.52 32.01 13.51
CA GLU A 484 7.45 32.66 12.55
C GLU A 484 8.89 32.87 13.06
N ASP A 485 9.08 33.10 14.36
CA ASP A 485 10.40 33.41 14.96
C ASP A 485 10.93 32.26 15.84
N GLU A 486 10.32 31.08 15.79
CA GLU A 486 10.66 29.93 16.63
C GLU A 486 11.45 28.87 15.83
N PRO A 487 12.28 28.05 16.49
CA PRO A 487 13.05 26.97 15.83
C PRO A 487 12.21 25.93 15.06
N LEU A 488 10.90 25.83 15.31
CA LEU A 488 10.04 24.93 14.56
C LEU A 488 9.49 25.66 13.33
N THR A 489 10.02 25.31 12.16
CA THR A 489 9.77 26.00 10.89
C THR A 489 8.83 25.18 10.01
N PHE A 490 7.89 25.85 9.35
CA PHE A 490 7.06 25.23 8.31
C PHE A 490 7.76 25.32 6.95
N SER A 491 8.62 24.34 6.64
CA SER A 491 9.45 24.32 5.42
C SER A 491 8.70 23.96 4.14
N GLY A 492 7.44 23.54 4.23
CA GLY A 492 6.62 23.17 3.06
C GLY A 492 5.20 23.69 3.17
N THR A 493 4.69 24.32 2.09
CA THR A 493 3.34 24.91 2.09
C THR A 493 2.57 24.68 0.78
N ALA A 494 1.24 24.64 0.87
CA ALA A 494 0.34 24.67 -0.27
C ALA A 494 -0.70 25.80 -0.09
N GLY A 495 -0.34 27.00 -0.52
CA GLY A 495 -1.16 28.19 -0.34
C GLY A 495 -1.12 28.67 1.11
N ASN A 496 -2.22 28.50 1.86
CA ASN A 496 -2.29 28.82 3.29
C ASN A 496 -2.24 27.57 4.19
N ARG A 497 -1.89 26.41 3.63
CA ARG A 497 -1.74 25.14 4.35
C ARG A 497 -0.27 24.87 4.62
N MET A 498 0.02 24.47 5.85
CA MET A 498 1.34 24.02 6.26
C MET A 498 1.42 22.52 6.03
N GLU A 499 2.37 22.08 5.20
CA GLU A 499 2.47 20.70 4.72
C GLU A 499 3.67 19.97 5.29
N ILE A 500 4.76 20.69 5.55
CA ILE A 500 5.99 20.14 6.12
C ILE A 500 6.42 21.04 7.28
N LEU A 501 6.78 20.41 8.39
CA LEU A 501 7.44 21.06 9.51
C LEU A 501 8.77 20.39 9.78
N GLU A 502 9.71 21.16 10.27
CA GLU A 502 11.01 20.69 10.75
C GLU A 502 11.47 21.51 11.95
N LEU A 503 12.41 20.96 12.72
CA LEU A 503 12.98 21.63 13.88
C LEU A 503 14.47 21.92 13.64
N GLU A 504 14.83 23.20 13.74
CA GLU A 504 16.22 23.63 13.67
C GLU A 504 17.07 23.01 14.80
N ASP A 505 18.35 22.74 14.51
CA ASP A 505 19.34 22.14 15.43
C ASP A 505 19.03 20.73 15.96
N HIS A 506 18.00 20.04 15.46
CA HIS A 506 17.71 18.62 15.76
C HIS A 506 18.30 17.70 14.68
N PRO A 507 18.87 16.52 15.00
CA PRO A 507 19.54 15.66 14.01
C PRO A 507 18.63 15.22 12.86
N TYR A 508 17.38 14.88 13.17
CA TYR A 508 16.33 14.68 12.17
C TYR A 508 14.96 14.85 12.83
N PHE A 509 14.24 15.92 12.51
CA PHE A 509 12.87 16.12 12.99
C PHE A 509 12.03 16.62 11.84
N LEU A 510 11.24 15.73 11.26
CA LEU A 510 10.40 16.04 10.11
C LEU A 510 8.95 15.65 10.41
N GLY A 511 8.01 16.52 10.11
CA GLY A 511 6.60 16.18 10.06
C GLY A 511 6.04 16.48 8.67
N THR A 512 5.20 15.60 8.14
CA THR A 512 4.47 15.82 6.90
C THR A 512 2.97 15.72 7.14
N GLN A 513 2.20 16.66 6.62
CA GLN A 513 0.74 16.64 6.69
C GLN A 513 0.16 15.61 5.69
N PHE A 514 0.91 15.30 4.62
CA PHE A 514 0.66 14.20 3.68
C PHE A 514 1.24 12.85 4.16
N HIS A 515 0.95 11.81 3.37
CA HIS A 515 1.34 10.41 3.58
C HIS A 515 2.38 9.97 2.54
N PRO A 516 3.68 10.23 2.77
CA PRO A 516 4.76 9.83 1.87
C PRO A 516 4.99 8.31 1.82
N GLU A 517 4.36 7.55 2.73
CA GLU A 517 4.39 6.09 2.72
C GLU A 517 3.63 5.47 1.54
N TYR A 518 2.64 6.18 0.98
CA TYR A 518 1.84 5.66 -0.13
C TYR A 518 2.62 5.65 -1.43
N THR A 519 3.56 6.57 -1.63
CA THR A 519 4.36 6.72 -2.86
C THR A 519 5.66 5.92 -2.82
N SER A 520 6.04 5.36 -1.66
CA SER A 520 7.26 4.56 -1.50
C SER A 520 7.24 3.26 -2.32
N ARG A 521 8.32 2.96 -3.04
CA ARG A 521 8.53 1.74 -3.84
C ARG A 521 9.91 1.12 -3.54
N PRO A 522 10.12 -0.19 -3.76
CA PRO A 522 11.42 -0.82 -3.54
C PRO A 522 12.59 -0.19 -4.31
N GLY A 523 12.37 0.28 -5.55
CA GLY A 523 13.39 0.97 -6.35
C GLY A 523 13.32 2.50 -6.31
N GLN A 524 12.33 3.04 -5.60
CA GLN A 524 12.12 4.49 -5.42
C GLN A 524 11.60 4.69 -3.98
N PRO A 525 12.47 4.51 -2.98
CA PRO A 525 12.09 4.66 -1.58
C PRO A 525 11.71 6.11 -1.29
N SER A 526 10.73 6.29 -0.41
CA SER A 526 10.24 7.61 -0.03
C SER A 526 11.31 8.43 0.71
N PRO A 527 11.63 9.66 0.27
CA PRO A 527 12.74 10.44 0.83
C PRO A 527 12.64 10.71 2.35
N PRO A 528 11.46 11.06 2.93
CA PRO A 528 11.30 11.17 4.39
C PRO A 528 11.63 9.90 5.18
N PHE A 529 11.44 8.72 4.59
CA PHE A 529 11.79 7.46 5.24
C PHE A 529 13.27 7.14 5.12
N VAL A 530 13.87 7.41 3.96
CA VAL A 530 15.33 7.29 3.76
C VAL A 530 16.06 8.22 4.73
N GLY A 531 15.66 9.50 4.80
CA GLY A 531 16.26 10.48 5.70
C GLY A 531 16.19 10.09 7.18
N LEU A 532 15.06 9.50 7.61
CA LEU A 532 14.92 9.00 8.98
C LEU A 532 15.93 7.88 9.27
N VAL A 533 15.99 6.87 8.39
CA VAL A 533 16.88 5.71 8.59
C VAL A 533 18.35 6.12 8.49
N ASP A 534 18.69 7.02 7.57
CA ASP A 534 20.05 7.57 7.42
C ASP A 534 20.49 8.31 8.70
N ALA A 535 19.64 9.20 9.22
CA ALA A 535 19.92 9.92 10.47
C ALA A 535 20.07 8.99 11.69
N VAL A 536 19.34 7.88 11.71
CA VAL A 536 19.47 6.84 12.73
C VAL A 536 20.84 6.13 12.63
N LEU A 537 21.27 5.76 11.42
CA LEU A 537 22.58 5.13 11.18
C LEU A 537 23.74 6.07 11.54
N GLU A 538 23.63 7.36 11.20
CA GLU A 538 24.62 8.38 11.58
C GLU A 538 24.73 8.54 13.11
N ARG A 539 23.60 8.47 13.84
CA ARG A 539 23.59 8.54 15.30
C ARG A 539 24.25 7.30 15.93
N ALA A 540 23.99 6.11 15.40
CA ALA A 540 24.59 4.87 15.88
C ALA A 540 26.12 4.87 15.72
N THR A 541 26.62 5.33 14.57
CA THR A 541 28.06 5.43 14.31
C THR A 541 28.75 6.53 15.13
N GLY A 542 28.09 7.67 15.35
CA GLY A 542 28.62 8.76 16.21
C GLY A 542 28.69 8.41 17.70
N ALA A 543 27.82 7.51 18.18
CA ALA A 543 27.88 6.99 19.55
C ALA A 543 29.12 6.10 19.78
N ASP A 544 29.45 5.25 18.79
CA ASP A 544 30.61 4.34 18.83
C ASP A 544 31.96 5.10 18.84
N ASP A 545 32.07 6.19 18.09
CA ASP A 545 33.27 7.04 18.09
C ASP A 545 33.48 7.75 19.44
N THR A 546 32.39 8.14 20.12
CA THR A 546 32.44 8.78 21.44
C THR A 546 32.80 7.77 22.54
N GLU A 547 32.32 6.53 22.45
CA GLU A 547 32.74 5.46 23.35
C GLU A 547 34.21 5.05 23.13
N GLN A 548 34.71 5.02 21.90
CA GLN A 548 36.13 4.78 21.61
C GLN A 548 37.04 5.90 22.11
N GLU A 549 36.68 7.17 21.93
CA GLU A 549 37.46 8.29 22.47
C GLU A 549 37.46 8.28 24.02
N SER A 550 36.37 7.86 24.66
CA SER A 550 36.31 7.72 26.12
C SER A 550 37.16 6.56 26.64
N ALA A 551 37.20 5.44 25.91
CA ALA A 551 38.01 4.27 26.23
C ALA A 551 39.52 4.53 25.99
N ASP A 552 39.88 5.27 24.95
CA ASP A 552 41.27 5.65 24.69
C ASP A 552 41.77 6.70 25.71
N ALA A 553 40.91 7.61 26.16
CA ALA A 553 41.23 8.58 27.22
C ALA A 553 41.46 7.90 28.60
N ASP A 554 40.70 6.87 28.93
CA ASP A 554 40.92 6.07 30.15
C ASP A 554 42.19 5.19 30.05
N THR A 555 42.53 4.74 28.83
CA THR A 555 43.74 3.94 28.60
C THR A 555 45.03 4.79 28.66
N GLU A 556 45.00 6.07 28.25
CA GLU A 556 46.14 6.98 28.44
C GLU A 556 46.38 7.35 29.91
N THR A 557 45.35 7.27 30.77
CA THR A 557 45.46 7.64 32.18
C THR A 557 46.11 6.54 33.04
N GLU A 558 46.03 5.26 32.64
CA GLU A 558 46.67 4.14 33.36
C GLU A 558 48.18 3.94 33.06
N VAL A 559 48.76 4.60 32.05
CA VAL A 559 50.20 4.45 31.70
C VAL A 559 51.11 5.42 32.45
N THR A 560 50.55 6.36 33.22
CA THR A 560 51.30 7.23 34.13
C THR A 560 51.02 6.93 35.60
N HIS A 561 51.59 5.83 36.12
CA HIS A 561 51.96 5.75 37.53
C HIS A 561 53.14 4.84 37.85
#